data_AF-A0A8S0P677-F1
#
_entry.id   AF-A0A8S0P677-F1
#
_cell.length_a   1.000
_cell.length_b   1.000
_cell.length_c   1.000
_cell.angle_alpha   90.00
_cell.angle_beta   90.00
_cell.angle_gamma   90.00
#
_symmetry.space_group_name_H-M   'P 1'
#
loop_
_entity.id
_entity.type
_entity.pdbx_description
1 polymer ?
#
loop_
_entity_poly.entity_id
_entity_poly.type
_entity_poly.pdbx_seq_one_letter_code
_entity_poly.pdbx_strand_id
1 'polypeptide(L)' 'MPLMEKLKMFVVQEPIVAASCLIAGVGLFLPAVVRPMLDSFETSKKVPQPALSDVVAGMTGKKQD' A
#
# COMPACT_ATOMS: atom_id res chain seq x y z
N MET A 1 -30.07 -18.73 4.23
CA MET A 1 -29.43 -17.86 5.26
C MET A 1 -28.32 -17.09 4.58
N PRO A 2 -28.39 -15.76 4.52
CA PRO A 2 -27.33 -14.94 3.94
C PRO A 2 -26.05 -15.13 4.78
N LEU A 3 -24.92 -15.33 4.12
CA LEU A 3 -23.63 -15.64 4.76
C LEU A 3 -23.25 -14.64 5.85
N MET A 4 -23.68 -13.37 5.70
CA MET A 4 -23.46 -12.30 6.66
C MET A 4 -24.10 -12.56 8.03
N GLU A 5 -25.30 -13.13 8.09
CA GLU A 5 -25.98 -13.41 9.36
C GLU A 5 -25.32 -14.57 10.11
N LYS A 6 -24.86 -15.59 9.38
CA LYS A 6 -24.10 -16.70 9.96
C LYS A 6 -22.73 -16.25 10.47
N LEU A 7 -22.05 -15.34 9.77
CA LEU A 7 -20.78 -14.79 10.22
C LEU A 7 -20.95 -13.97 11.51
N LYS A 8 -21.99 -13.12 11.59
CA LYS A 8 -22.32 -12.37 12.81
C LYS A 8 -22.64 -13.28 13.99
N MET A 9 -23.43 -14.34 13.77
CA MET A 9 -23.69 -15.33 14.82
C MET A 9 -22.40 -16.02 15.28
N PHE A 10 -21.50 -16.38 14.36
CA PHE A 10 -20.24 -17.04 14.71
C PHE A 10 -19.30 -16.12 15.51
N VAL A 11 -19.25 -14.83 15.17
CA VAL A 11 -18.48 -13.82 15.93
C VAL A 11 -19.02 -13.64 17.35
N VAL A 12 -20.34 -13.72 17.53
CA VAL A 12 -20.97 -13.58 18.86
C VAL A 12 -20.82 -14.86 19.69
N GLN A 13 -20.88 -16.03 19.05
CA GLN A 13 -20.81 -17.33 19.73
C GLN A 13 -19.38 -17.74 20.09
N GLU A 14 -18.41 -17.48 19.20
CA GLU A 14 -17.00 -17.85 19.38
C GLU A 14 -16.09 -16.61 19.21
N PRO A 15 -16.18 -15.62 20.11
CA PRO A 15 -15.51 -14.33 19.95
C PRO A 15 -13.98 -14.44 19.95
N ILE A 16 -13.43 -15.39 20.72
CA ILE A 16 -11.99 -15.60 20.84
C ILE A 16 -11.42 -16.15 19.52
N VAL A 17 -12.10 -17.11 18.90
CA VAL A 17 -11.68 -17.74 17.64
C VAL A 17 -11.82 -16.75 16.47
N ALA A 18 -12.90 -15.97 16.45
CA ALA A 18 -13.08 -14.90 15.48
C ALA A 18 -11.98 -13.83 15.63
N ALA A 19 -11.68 -13.40 16.85
CA ALA A 19 -10.62 -12.42 17.12
C ALA A 19 -9.24 -12.95 16.74
N SER A 20 -8.91 -14.22 17.06
CA SER A 20 -7.62 -14.81 16.69
C SER A 20 -7.44 -14.90 15.17
N CYS A 21 -8.50 -15.26 14.45
CA CYS A 21 -8.47 -15.31 12.98
C CYS A 21 -8.28 -13.91 12.37
N LEU A 22 -8.97 -12.89 12.90
CA LEU A 22 -8.82 -11.51 12.43
C LEU A 22 -7.42 -10.96 12.72
N ILE A 23 -6.88 -11.18 13.92
CA ILE A 23 -5.53 -10.71 14.29
C ILE A 23 -4.46 -11.40 13.43
N ALA A 24 -4.58 -12.72 13.24
CA ALA A 24 -3.68 -13.46 12.36
C ALA A 24 -3.79 -12.99 10.89
N GLY A 25 -5.01 -12.77 10.41
CA GLY A 25 -5.26 -12.24 9.07
C GLY A 25 -4.62 -10.88 8.86
N VAL A 26 -4.81 -9.94 9.79
CA VAL A 26 -4.18 -8.60 9.71
C VAL A 26 -2.66 -8.70 9.83
N GLY A 27 -2.13 -9.51 10.74
CA GLY A 27 -0.68 -9.69 10.92
C GLY A 27 0.04 -10.24 9.69
N LEU A 28 -0.64 -11.06 8.87
CA LEU A 28 -0.10 -11.60 7.62
C LEU A 28 -0.41 -10.72 6.40
N PHE A 29 -1.58 -10.07 6.38
CA PHE A 29 -2.03 -9.24 5.26
C PHE A 29 -1.34 -7.86 5.24
N LEU A 30 -1.13 -7.25 6.40
CA LEU A 30 -0.51 -5.92 6.50
C LEU A 30 0.91 -5.93 5.91
N PRO A 31 1.83 -6.87 6.23
CA PRO A 31 3.15 -6.90 5.60
C PRO A 31 3.09 -7.24 4.10
N ALA A 32 2.16 -8.10 3.68
CA ALA A 32 2.06 -8.55 2.30
C ALA A 32 1.55 -7.44 1.36
N VAL A 33 0.66 -6.57 1.83
CA VAL A 33 0.08 -5.50 1.00
C VAL A 33 0.74 -4.14 1.26
N VAL A 34 1.10 -3.84 2.51
CA VAL A 34 1.69 -2.55 2.86
C VAL A 34 3.15 -2.46 2.42
N ARG A 35 3.94 -3.55 2.40
CA ARG A 35 5.32 -3.47 1.91
C ARG A 35 5.41 -3.13 0.41
N PRO A 36 4.69 -3.82 -0.49
CA PRO A 36 4.71 -3.44 -1.91
C PRO A 36 4.15 -2.04 -2.17
N MET A 37 3.13 -1.64 -1.39
CA MET A 37 2.59 -0.27 -1.48
C MET A 37 3.61 0.77 -1.02
N LEU A 38 4.20 0.62 0.17
CA LEU A 38 5.22 1.54 0.68
C LEU A 38 6.45 1.60 -0.23
N ASP A 39 6.90 0.47 -0.75
CA ASP A 39 7.99 0.40 -1.72
C ASP A 39 7.64 1.17 -3.01
N SER A 40 6.41 1.04 -3.51
CA SER A 40 5.91 1.82 -4.64
C SER A 40 5.80 3.32 -4.33
N PHE A 41 5.43 3.69 -3.10
CA PHE A 41 5.37 5.09 -2.66
C PHE A 41 6.77 5.71 -2.55
N GLU A 42 7.76 4.98 -2.02
CA GLU A 42 9.14 5.43 -1.94
C GLU A 42 9.81 5.53 -3.32
N THR A 43 9.56 4.55 -4.20
CA THR A 43 10.10 4.59 -5.58
C THR A 43 9.47 5.71 -6.40
N SER A 44 8.18 6.01 -6.18
CA SER A 44 7.49 7.14 -6.82
C SER A 44 8.07 8.49 -6.37
N LYS A 45 8.44 8.59 -5.09
CA LYS A 45 9.14 9.77 -4.54
C LYS A 45 10.59 9.89 -5.01
N LYS A 46 11.17 8.79 -5.51
CA LYS A 46 12.54 8.68 -6.04
C LYS A 46 12.62 8.79 -7.56
N VAL A 47 11.57 9.26 -8.24
CA VAL A 47 11.81 10.02 -9.48
C VAL A 47 12.29 11.38 -9.01
N PRO A 48 13.60 11.71 -9.10
CA PRO A 48 14.02 13.08 -8.88
C PRO A 48 13.22 13.87 -9.93
N GLN A 49 12.33 14.76 -9.48
CA GLN A 49 11.70 15.67 -10.42
C GLN A 49 12.85 16.35 -11.13
N PRO A 50 13.06 16.12 -12.44
CA PRO A 50 14.19 16.70 -13.13
C PRO A 50 14.07 18.19 -12.88
N ALA A 51 15.11 18.78 -12.30
CA ALA A 51 15.09 20.19 -11.98
C ALA A 51 14.63 20.91 -13.25
N LEU A 52 13.61 21.76 -13.16
CA LEU A 52 13.00 22.41 -14.32
C LEU A 52 14.06 23.11 -15.21
N SER A 53 15.22 23.45 -14.65
CA SER A 53 16.41 23.91 -15.35
C SER A 53 17.00 22.94 -16.37
N ASP A 54 17.07 21.63 -16.09
CA ASP A 54 17.57 20.61 -17.03
C ASP A 54 16.60 20.37 -18.18
N VAL A 55 15.29 20.45 -17.91
CA VAL A 55 14.25 20.35 -18.93
C VAL A 55 14.28 21.58 -19.83
N VAL A 56 14.43 22.78 -19.24
CA VAL A 56 14.58 24.03 -19.99
C VAL A 56 15.89 24.04 -20.78
N ALA A 57 17.01 23.61 -20.22
CA ALA A 57 18.31 23.53 -20.92
C ALA A 57 18.27 22.50 -22.07
N GLY A 58 17.60 21.36 -21.87
CA GLY A 58 17.35 20.36 -22.92
C GLY A 58 16.42 20.86 -24.03
N MET A 59 15.41 21.66 -23.70
CA MET A 59 14.52 22.30 -24.69
C MET A 59 15.15 23.51 -25.38
N THR A 60 16.08 24.22 -24.73
CA THR A 60 16.79 25.40 -25.29
C THR A 60 18.17 25.07 -25.89
N GLY A 61 18.58 23.80 -25.91
CA GLY A 61 19.76 23.33 -26.64
C GLY A 61 21.11 23.86 -26.14
N LYS A 62 21.18 24.50 -24.97
CA LYS A 62 22.45 24.98 -24.42
C LYS A 62 23.19 23.86 -23.69
N LYS A 63 23.99 23.11 -24.45
CA LYS A 63 25.13 22.36 -23.90
C LYS A 63 26.09 23.36 -23.24
N GLN A 64 26.42 23.13 -21.98
CA GLN A 64 27.54 23.79 -21.30
C GLN A 64 28.84 23.32 -21.96
N ASP A 65 29.56 24.26 -22.56
CA ASP A 65 31.02 24.23 -22.67
C ASP A 65 31.63 24.70 -21.35
#